data_AF-A0A9X3W8D1-F1
#
_entry.id   AF-A0A9X3W8D1-F1
#
_cell.length_a   1.000
_cell.length_b   1.000
_cell.length_c   1.000
_cell.angle_alpha   90.00
_cell.angle_beta   90.00
_cell.angle_gamma   90.00
#
_symmetry.space_group_name_H-M   'P 1'
#
loop_
_entity.id
_entity.type
_entity.pdbx_description
1 polymer ?
#
loop_
_entity_poly.entity_id
_entity_poly.type
_entity_poly.pdbx_seq_one_letter_code
_entity_poly.pdbx_strand_id
1 'polypeptide(L)' 'MSSLNDYIRFALDIEDHNIVFKDYFYKILNGTKYKIYEAELIQPACPFCGSVSLIHNGHLKIH' A
#
# COMPACT_ATOMS: atom_id res chain seq x y z
N MET A 1 -15.62 -3.64 -17.11
CA MET A 1 -14.15 -3.82 -17.00
C MET A 1 -13.81 -3.65 -15.53
N SER A 2 -13.12 -4.60 -14.90
CA SER A 2 -12.64 -4.40 -13.53
C SER A 2 -11.57 -3.30 -13.55
N SER A 3 -11.56 -2.43 -12.53
CA SER A 3 -10.47 -1.45 -12.43
C SER A 3 -9.15 -2.17 -12.12
N LEU A 4 -8.02 -1.54 -12.44
CA LEU A 4 -6.69 -2.07 -12.09
C LEU A 4 -6.57 -2.29 -10.58
N ASN A 5 -7.15 -1.39 -9.79
CA ASN A 5 -7.20 -1.50 -8.33
C ASN A 5 -7.93 -2.77 -7.88
N ASP A 6 -9.10 -3.07 -8.45
CA ASP A 6 -9.89 -4.26 -8.07
C ASP A 6 -9.16 -5.55 -8.47
N TYR A 7 -8.53 -5.55 -9.64
CA TYR A 7 -7.73 -6.69 -10.10
C TYR A 7 -6.54 -6.97 -9.16
N ILE A 8 -5.79 -5.95 -8.76
CA ILE A 8 -4.65 -6.09 -7.86
C ILE A 8 -5.11 -6.55 -6.47
N ARG A 9 -6.19 -5.96 -5.94
CA ARG A 9 -6.77 -6.36 -4.65
C ARG A 9 -7.17 -7.83 -4.65
N PHE A 10 -7.89 -8.27 -5.70
CA PHE A 10 -8.28 -9.65 -5.86
C PHE A 10 -7.07 -10.59 -5.96
N ALA A 11 -6.05 -10.24 -6.75
CA ALA A 11 -4.87 -11.07 -6.94
C ALA A 11 -3.99 -11.20 -5.69
N LEU A 12 -4.04 -10.21 -4.78
CA LEU A 12 -3.24 -10.18 -3.55
C LEU A 12 -4.03 -10.52 -2.29
N ASP A 13 -5.33 -10.76 -2.41
CA ASP A 13 -6.25 -11.02 -1.29
C ASP A 13 -6.20 -9.91 -0.22
N ILE A 14 -6.21 -8.66 -0.67
CA ILE A 14 -6.16 -7.47 0.22
C ILE A 14 -7.57 -6.90 0.40
N GLU A 15 -8.06 -6.95 1.64
CA GLU A 15 -9.36 -6.41 2.04
C GLU A 15 -9.29 -4.94 2.52
N ASP A 16 -8.10 -4.40 2.80
CA ASP A 16 -7.95 -3.05 3.34
C ASP A 16 -8.46 -1.99 2.34
N HIS A 17 -9.49 -1.25 2.75
CA HIS A 17 -10.08 -0.19 1.94
C HIS A 17 -9.25 1.11 1.92
N ASN A 18 -8.29 1.27 2.82
CA ASN A 18 -7.46 2.47 2.94
C ASN A 18 -6.37 2.56 1.87
N ILE A 19 -6.12 1.50 1.10
CA ILE A 19 -5.04 1.44 0.11
C ILE A 19 -5.63 1.39 -1.29
N VAL A 20 -5.25 2.31 -2.18
CA VAL A 20 -5.64 2.26 -3.59
C VAL A 20 -4.42 2.01 -4.47
N PHE A 21 -4.46 0.92 -5.21
CA PHE A 21 -3.42 0.55 -6.16
C PHE A 21 -3.56 1.37 -7.45
N LYS A 22 -2.44 1.96 -7.87
CA LYS A 22 -2.39 2.83 -9.05
C LYS A 22 -1.71 2.15 -10.22
N ASP A 23 -0.69 1.34 -9.96
CA ASP A 23 0.07 0.64 -10.98
C ASP A 23 0.84 -0.57 -10.41
N TYR A 24 1.50 -1.31 -11.28
CA TYR A 24 2.53 -2.27 -10.91
C TYR A 24 3.64 -2.31 -11.99
N PHE A 25 4.85 -2.63 -11.56
CA PHE A 25 5.98 -2.81 -12.46
C PHE A 25 6.88 -3.94 -11.99
N TYR A 26 7.80 -4.38 -12.84
CA TYR A 26 8.80 -5.37 -12.45
C TYR A 26 10.13 -4.71 -12.12
N LYS A 27 10.74 -5.12 -11.00
CA LYS A 27 12.07 -4.66 -10.59
C LYS A 27 12.96 -5.87 -10.32
N ILE A 28 14.21 -5.82 -10.78
CA ILE A 28 15.20 -6.85 -10.46
C ILE A 28 15.99 -6.37 -9.23
N LEU A 29 15.98 -7.16 -8.17
CA LEU A 29 16.76 -6.93 -6.95
C LEU A 29 17.58 -8.19 -6.67
N ASN A 30 18.91 -8.06 -6.54
CA ASN A 30 19.83 -9.17 -6.30
C ASN A 30 19.62 -10.37 -7.26
N GLY A 31 19.46 -10.08 -8.56
CA GLY A 31 19.24 -11.09 -9.60
C GLY A 31 17.84 -11.73 -9.63
N THR A 32 16.97 -11.40 -8.67
CA THR A 32 15.59 -11.91 -8.61
C THR A 32 14.61 -10.86 -9.14
N LYS A 33 13.67 -11.27 -10.00
CA LYS A 33 12.63 -10.40 -10.56
C LYS A 33 11.43 -10.35 -9.60
N TYR A 34 11.12 -9.17 -9.11
CA TYR A 34 9.97 -8.89 -8.25
C TYR A 34 8.91 -8.14 -9.04
N LYS A 35 7.64 -8.48 -8.79
CA LYS A 35 6.52 -7.63 -9.17
C LYS A 35 6.26 -6.65 -8.01
N ILE A 36 6.40 -5.37 -8.29
CA ILE A 36 6.23 -4.28 -7.34
C ILE A 36 4.88 -3.63 -7.62
N TYR A 37 4.07 -3.46 -6.59
CA TYR A 37 2.76 -2.81 -6.69
C TYR A 37 2.86 -1.41 -6.09
N GLU A 38 2.43 -0.41 -6.85
CA GLU A 38 2.38 0.98 -6.41
C GLU A 38 0.98 1.29 -5.88
N ALA A 39 0.92 1.83 -4.67
CA ALA A 39 -0.32 2.14 -4.01
C ALA A 39 -0.24 3.44 -3.21
N GLU A 40 -1.40 4.09 -3.08
CA GLU A 40 -1.60 5.29 -2.29
C GLU A 40 -2.41 4.92 -1.04
N LEU A 41 -1.93 5.37 0.13
CA LEU A 41 -2.66 5.25 1.38
C LEU A 41 -3.60 6.46 1.52
N ILE A 42 -4.91 6.21 1.52
CA ILE A 42 -5.97 7.22 1.66
C ILE A 42 -6.37 7.43 3.14
N GLN A 43 -5.60 6.85 4.07
CA GLN A 43 -5.82 7.09 5.49
C GLN A 43 -5.20 8.45 5.88
N PRO A 44 -6.01 9.45 6.26
CA PRO A 44 -5.50 10.79 6.56
C PRO A 44 -4.69 10.84 7.87
N ALA A 45 -4.97 9.91 8.80
CA ALA A 45 -4.33 9.82 10.10
C ALA A 45 -4.44 8.41 10.69
N CYS A 46 -3.51 8.04 11.58
CA CYS A 46 -3.55 6.76 12.27
C CYS A 46 -4.86 6.63 13.09
N PRO A 47 -5.65 5.55 12.93
CA PRO A 47 -6.94 5.41 13.59
C PRO A 47 -6.83 5.24 15.10
N PHE A 48 -5.64 4.88 15.62
CA PHE A 48 -5.40 4.68 17.04
C PHE A 48 -4.96 5.96 17.77
N CYS A 49 -4.11 6.79 17.15
CA CYS A 49 -3.51 7.95 17.81
C CYS A 49 -3.79 9.30 17.12
N GLY A 50 -4.46 9.31 15.97
CA GLY A 50 -4.76 10.53 15.22
C GLY A 50 -3.56 11.20 14.54
N SER A 51 -2.39 10.55 14.54
CA SER A 51 -1.20 11.11 13.88
C SER A 51 -1.38 11.15 12.37
N VAL A 52 -1.27 12.34 11.78
CA VAL A 52 -1.20 12.56 10.32
C VAL A 52 0.18 12.25 9.74
N SER A 53 1.20 12.20 10.60
CA SER A 53 2.56 11.80 10.22
C SER A 53 2.65 10.27 10.34
N LEU A 54 2.16 9.59 9.30
CA LEU A 54 2.26 8.14 9.17
C LEU A 54 3.70 7.75 8.80
N ILE A 55 4.42 7.18 9.76
CA ILE A 55 5.71 6.52 9.52
C ILE A 55 5.43 5.05 9.14
N HIS A 56 6.38 4.39 8.48
CA HIS A 56 6.26 2.97 8.08
C HIS A 56 5.74 2.12 9.26
N ASN A 57 4.68 1.33 9.02
CA ASN A 57 3.93 0.54 10.02
C ASN A 57 3.03 1.32 11.02
N GLY A 58 2.73 2.60 10.82
CA GLY A 58 1.67 3.30 11.57
C GLY A 58 2.01 3.67 13.02
N HIS A 59 3.27 3.50 13.46
CA HIS A 59 3.71 3.89 14.80
C HIS A 59 4.20 5.34 14.82
N LEU A 60 3.68 6.14 15.77
CA LEU A 60 4.25 7.45 16.13
C LEU A 60 5.61 7.22 16.82
N LYS A 61 6.69 7.84 16.32
CA LYS A 61 7.94 7.97 17.08
C LYS A 61 7.69 8.98 18.20
N ILE A 62 7.39 8.50 19.39
CA ILE A 62 7.46 9.31 20.60
C ILE A 62 8.96 9.48 20.92
N HIS A 63 9.44 10.73 20.96
CA HIS A 63 10.79 11.07 21.44
C HIS A 63 10.87 10.89 22.95
#